data_AF-A0A929I3F2-F1
#
_entry.id   AF-A0A929I3F2-F1
#
_cell.length_a   1.000
_cell.length_b   1.000
_cell.length_c   1.000
_cell.angle_alpha   90.00
_cell.angle_beta   90.00
_cell.angle_gamma   90.00
#
_symmetry.space_group_name_H-M   'P 1'
#
loop_
_entity.id
_entity.type
_entity.pdbx_description
1 polymer ?
#
loop_
_entity_poly.entity_id
_entity_poly.type
_entity_poly.pdbx_seq_one_letter_code
_entity_poly.pdbx_strand_id
1 'polypeptide(L)'
;MFITGLLIFETYLLANYFFDLEANVITSCCGILFSEETKSIAGEIASLPSFTTKIIFYLSVVLTIRVGVQFYLTGRPANLFSYFSGWLFLISLVSIISFISLYFYEMPTHHCPFCLLQKEYHYIGYPLYLSLFTAGITGIGVGVLERVKGAASLTSVIPQTQKKLCLFSIIGYAIFALITSFPMIFSDFRLEGY
;
A
#
# COMPACT_ATOMS: atom_id res chain seq x y z
N MET A 1 -19.08 24.42 0.17
CA MET A 1 -20.29 23.64 0.51
C MET A 1 -20.15 22.16 0.19
N PHE A 2 -19.67 21.75 -0.99
CA PHE A 2 -19.49 20.33 -1.32
C PHE A 2 -18.52 19.58 -0.37
N ILE A 3 -17.35 20.17 -0.09
CA ILE A 3 -16.35 19.60 0.83
C ILE A 3 -16.91 19.47 2.26
N THR A 4 -17.65 20.47 2.72
CA THR A 4 -18.30 20.45 4.04
C THR A 4 -19.32 19.33 4.15
N GLY A 5 -20.15 19.13 3.11
CA GLY A 5 -21.10 18.02 3.07
C GLY A 5 -20.39 16.65 3.08
N LEU A 6 -19.27 16.52 2.36
CA LEU A 6 -18.49 15.29 2.31
C LEU A 6 -17.85 14.96 3.68
N LEU A 7 -17.34 15.96 4.40
CA LEU A 7 -16.77 15.79 5.74
C LEU A 7 -17.84 15.41 6.77
N ILE A 8 -19.03 16.00 6.70
CA ILE A 8 -20.16 15.62 7.57
C ILE A 8 -20.56 14.17 7.30
N PHE A 9 -20.61 13.78 6.02
CA PHE A 9 -20.95 12.41 5.63
C PHE A 9 -19.90 11.39 6.08
N GLU A 10 -18.62 11.69 5.92
CA GLU A 10 -17.51 10.89 6.45
C GLU A 10 -17.64 10.74 7.98
N THR A 11 -17.84 11.85 8.68
CA THR A 11 -17.98 11.86 10.15
C THR A 11 -19.18 11.01 10.60
N TYR A 12 -20.29 11.09 9.86
CA TYR A 12 -21.48 10.29 10.13
C TYR A 12 -21.23 8.79 9.93
N LEU A 13 -20.57 8.40 8.83
CA LEU A 13 -20.20 7.01 8.57
C LEU A 13 -19.23 6.48 9.63
N LEU A 14 -18.23 7.28 10.01
CA LEU A 14 -17.25 6.93 11.03
C LEU A 14 -17.94 6.75 12.39
N ALA A 15 -18.83 7.66 12.77
CA ALA A 15 -19.60 7.60 14.00
C ALA A 15 -20.48 6.33 14.04
N ASN A 16 -21.23 6.06 12.97
CA ASN A 16 -22.04 4.83 12.90
C ASN A 16 -21.19 3.58 13.00
N TYR A 17 -20.04 3.52 12.32
CA TYR A 17 -19.12 2.39 12.45
C TYR A 17 -18.65 2.18 13.89
N PHE A 18 -18.33 3.25 14.62
CA PHE A 18 -17.93 3.16 16.03
C PHE A 18 -19.09 2.83 16.96
N PHE A 19 -20.31 3.29 16.68
CA PHE A 19 -21.50 2.98 17.49
C PHE A 19 -21.98 1.55 17.28
N ASP A 20 -21.80 1.00 16.07
CA ASP A 20 -22.17 -0.37 15.70
C ASP A 20 -20.98 -1.34 15.81
N LEU A 21 -19.92 -0.92 16.50
CA LEU A 21 -18.70 -1.71 16.65
C LEU A 21 -18.93 -2.84 17.66
N GLU A 22 -19.25 -4.02 17.13
CA GLU A 22 -19.32 -5.27 17.90
C GLU A 22 -17.93 -5.68 18.43
N ALA A 23 -17.61 -5.28 19.67
CA ALA A 23 -16.35 -5.58 20.35
C ALA A 23 -16.12 -7.08 20.66
N ASN A 24 -17.11 -7.92 20.34
CA ASN A 24 -17.10 -9.39 20.42
C ASN A 24 -16.60 -10.05 19.12
N VAL A 25 -16.38 -9.29 18.04
CA VAL A 25 -15.70 -9.78 16.85
C VAL A 25 -14.19 -9.68 17.10
N ILE A 26 -13.53 -10.83 17.07
CA ILE A 26 -12.07 -10.90 17.21
C ILE A 26 -11.45 -9.95 16.18
N THR A 27 -10.49 -9.11 16.61
CA THR A 27 -9.75 -8.16 15.77
C THR A 27 -9.45 -8.76 14.40
N SER A 28 -9.58 -8.01 13.30
CA SER A 28 -9.51 -8.54 11.93
C SER A 28 -8.29 -9.44 11.63
N CYS A 29 -7.22 -9.30 12.40
CA CYS A 29 -6.03 -10.16 12.40
C CYS A 29 -6.22 -11.58 13.00
N CYS A 30 -7.12 -11.76 13.97
CA CYS A 30 -7.48 -13.05 14.56
C CYS A 30 -8.64 -13.75 13.84
N GLY A 31 -9.47 -12.97 13.11
CA GLY A 31 -10.52 -13.54 12.25
C GLY A 31 -9.96 -14.50 11.21
N ILE A 32 -8.77 -14.21 10.66
CA ILE A 32 -8.06 -15.07 9.69
C ILE A 32 -7.79 -16.49 10.23
N LEU A 33 -7.62 -16.64 11.55
CA LEU A 33 -7.27 -17.91 12.19
C LEU A 33 -8.48 -18.69 12.74
N PHE A 34 -9.62 -18.03 12.99
CA PHE A 34 -10.78 -18.64 13.68
C PHE A 34 -12.11 -18.55 12.92
N SER A 35 -12.18 -17.90 11.75
CA SER A 35 -13.39 -17.88 10.92
C SER A 35 -13.32 -18.89 9.77
N GLU A 36 -13.44 -20.19 10.06
CA GLU A 36 -13.75 -21.21 9.03
C GLU A 36 -15.19 -21.07 8.51
N GLU A 37 -16.09 -20.40 9.25
CA GLU A 37 -17.52 -20.34 8.92
C GLU A 37 -18.00 -19.02 8.26
N THR A 38 -17.18 -17.97 8.18
CA THR A 38 -17.54 -16.75 7.46
C THR A 38 -16.54 -16.46 6.34
N LYS A 39 -17.03 -16.38 5.09
CA LYS A 39 -16.29 -15.94 3.91
C LYS A 39 -15.76 -14.52 4.11
N SER A 40 -14.63 -14.39 4.80
CA SER A 40 -13.96 -13.12 5.01
C SER A 40 -13.04 -12.83 3.84
N ILE A 41 -13.11 -11.61 3.29
CA ILE A 41 -12.24 -11.10 2.21
C ILE A 41 -10.75 -11.29 2.58
N ALA A 42 -10.43 -11.25 3.88
CA ALA A 42 -9.08 -11.48 4.38
C ALA A 42 -8.60 -12.94 4.20
N GLY A 43 -9.48 -13.93 4.30
CA GLY A 43 -9.17 -15.34 4.08
C GLY A 43 -8.94 -15.68 2.60
N GLU A 44 -9.68 -15.04 1.70
CA GLU A 44 -9.43 -15.13 0.25
C GLU A 44 -8.10 -14.48 -0.14
N ILE A 45 -7.74 -13.36 0.51
CA ILE A 45 -6.44 -12.69 0.32
C ILE A 45 -5.26 -13.54 0.86
N ALA A 46 -5.46 -14.23 1.99
CA ALA A 46 -4.43 -15.10 2.58
C ALA A 46 -4.20 -16.38 1.75
N SER A 47 -5.24 -16.90 1.09
CA SER A 47 -5.16 -18.12 0.26
C SER A 47 -4.71 -17.87 -1.19
N LEU A 48 -4.43 -16.61 -1.57
CA LEU A 48 -3.93 -16.28 -2.90
C LEU A 48 -2.60 -16.98 -3.18
N PRO A 49 -2.41 -17.55 -4.39
CA PRO A 49 -1.16 -18.22 -4.76
C PRO A 49 0.04 -17.28 -4.60
N SER A 50 0.93 -17.60 -3.67
CA SER A 50 2.05 -16.74 -3.28
C SER A 50 2.95 -16.35 -4.47
N PHE A 51 3.17 -17.29 -5.40
CA PHE A 51 3.93 -17.08 -6.62
C PHE A 51 3.28 -16.02 -7.53
N THR A 52 1.98 -16.13 -7.77
CA THR A 52 1.22 -15.18 -8.62
C THR A 52 1.22 -13.79 -8.00
N THR A 53 1.00 -13.69 -6.69
CA THR A 53 1.00 -12.40 -5.98
C THR A 53 2.38 -11.74 -6.02
N LYS A 54 3.47 -12.52 -5.87
CA LYS A 54 4.84 -11.99 -6.03
C LYS A 54 5.08 -11.42 -7.43
N ILE A 55 4.70 -12.15 -8.48
CA ILE A 55 4.86 -11.68 -9.86
C ILE A 55 4.08 -10.37 -10.07
N ILE A 56 2.81 -10.33 -9.67
CA ILE A 56 1.98 -9.14 -9.82
C ILE A 56 2.58 -7.97 -9.04
N PHE A 57 3.06 -8.21 -7.82
CA PHE A 57 3.71 -7.20 -6.98
C PHE A 57 4.95 -6.61 -7.66
N TYR A 58 5.94 -7.44 -8.01
CA TYR A 58 7.19 -6.96 -8.60
C TYR A 58 6.99 -6.34 -9.98
N LEU A 59 6.08 -6.88 -10.79
CA LEU A 59 5.71 -6.28 -12.07
C LEU A 59 5.08 -4.90 -11.87
N SER A 60 4.20 -4.75 -10.88
CA SER A 60 3.60 -3.46 -10.52
C SER A 60 4.66 -2.47 -10.02
N VAL A 61 5.64 -2.91 -9.21
CA VAL A 61 6.76 -2.06 -8.76
C VAL A 61 7.56 -1.55 -9.97
N VAL A 62 7.98 -2.44 -10.87
CA VAL A 62 8.76 -2.07 -12.05
C VAL A 62 8.00 -1.10 -12.96
N LEU A 63 6.71 -1.36 -13.20
CA LEU A 63 5.86 -0.47 -14.01
C LEU A 63 5.72 0.91 -13.36
N THR A 64 5.40 0.99 -12.07
CA THR A 64 5.23 2.27 -11.37
C THR A 64 6.51 3.08 -11.36
N ILE A 65 7.67 2.45 -11.11
CA ILE A 65 8.97 3.12 -11.16
C ILE A 65 9.26 3.61 -12.58
N ARG A 66 9.06 2.79 -13.62
CA ARG A 66 9.30 3.20 -15.01
C ARG A 66 8.43 4.39 -15.41
N VAL A 67 7.13 4.34 -15.13
CA VAL A 67 6.20 5.43 -15.44
C VAL A 67 6.54 6.69 -14.62
N GLY A 68 6.97 6.52 -13.37
CA GLY A 68 7.43 7.63 -12.52
C GLY A 68 8.69 8.30 -13.06
N VAL A 69 9.70 7.53 -13.45
CA VAL A 69 10.95 8.05 -14.05
C VAL A 69 10.64 8.77 -15.37
N GLN A 70 9.77 8.18 -16.20
CA GLN A 70 9.31 8.84 -17.43
C GLN A 70 8.65 10.18 -17.11
N PHE A 71 7.70 10.21 -16.17
CA PHE A 71 7.04 11.44 -15.75
C PHE A 71 8.01 12.49 -15.19
N TYR A 72 9.00 12.08 -14.39
CA TYR A 72 9.99 12.99 -13.82
C TYR A 72 10.84 13.68 -14.90
N LEU A 73 11.24 12.93 -15.93
CA LEU A 73 12.06 13.40 -17.05
C LEU A 73 11.25 14.25 -18.05
N THR A 74 10.10 13.76 -18.52
CA THR A 74 9.34 14.37 -19.61
C THR A 74 8.21 15.31 -19.13
N GLY A 75 7.81 15.22 -17.87
CA GLY A 75 6.66 15.94 -17.31
C GLY A 75 5.28 15.40 -17.75
N ARG A 76 5.22 14.28 -18.48
CA ARG A 76 3.98 13.61 -18.93
C ARG A 76 4.21 12.08 -19.06
N PRO A 77 3.27 11.19 -18.71
CA PRO A 77 1.88 11.43 -18.27
C PRO A 77 1.66 11.35 -16.74
N ALA A 78 1.27 12.48 -16.11
CA ALA A 78 1.03 12.59 -14.65
C ALA A 78 -0.09 11.66 -14.15
N ASN A 79 -1.21 11.60 -14.88
CA ASN A 79 -2.37 10.79 -14.49
C ASN A 79 -2.07 9.29 -14.50
N LEU A 80 -1.28 8.83 -15.46
CA LEU A 80 -0.90 7.42 -15.55
C LEU A 80 -0.01 7.03 -14.36
N PHE A 81 0.96 7.88 -14.00
CA PHE A 81 1.78 7.67 -12.81
C PHE A 81 0.93 7.59 -11.54
N SER A 82 0.00 8.52 -11.38
CA SER A 82 -0.91 8.54 -10.23
C SER A 82 -1.78 7.29 -10.14
N TYR A 83 -2.28 6.78 -11.27
CA TYR A 83 -3.03 5.53 -11.33
C TYR A 83 -2.17 4.34 -10.91
N PHE A 84 -0.97 4.18 -11.49
CA PHE A 84 -0.06 3.09 -11.14
C PHE A 84 0.43 3.16 -9.70
N SER A 85 0.64 4.36 -9.15
CA SER A 85 0.94 4.54 -7.72
C SER A 85 -0.24 4.08 -6.86
N GLY A 86 -1.46 4.54 -7.13
CA GLY A 86 -2.64 4.08 -6.38
C GLY A 86 -2.84 2.57 -6.46
N TRP A 87 -2.66 2.00 -7.65
CA TRP A 87 -2.69 0.55 -7.88
C TRP A 87 -1.63 -0.19 -7.06
N LEU A 88 -0.36 0.22 -7.15
CA LEU A 88 0.74 -0.40 -6.42
C LEU A 88 0.55 -0.27 -4.90
N PHE A 89 0.00 0.85 -4.42
CA PHE A 89 -0.33 1.01 -3.00
C PHE A 89 -1.30 -0.07 -2.51
N LEU A 90 -2.39 -0.31 -3.25
CA LEU A 90 -3.37 -1.35 -2.91
C LEU A 90 -2.77 -2.76 -3.00
N ILE A 91 -2.05 -3.07 -4.09
CA ILE A 91 -1.37 -4.36 -4.26
C ILE A 91 -0.33 -4.59 -3.15
N SER A 92 0.36 -3.54 -2.69
CA SER A 92 1.33 -3.64 -1.59
C SER A 92 0.65 -4.01 -0.27
N LEU A 93 -0.51 -3.43 0.05
CA LEU A 93 -1.26 -3.80 1.26
C LEU A 93 -1.71 -5.27 1.22
N VAL A 94 -2.21 -5.72 0.07
CA VAL A 94 -2.58 -7.13 -0.15
C VAL A 94 -1.35 -8.04 -0.02
N SER A 95 -0.22 -7.63 -0.59
CA SER A 95 1.05 -8.37 -0.53
C SER A 95 1.60 -8.48 0.90
N ILE A 96 1.39 -7.46 1.74
CA ILE A 96 1.78 -7.47 3.15
C ILE A 96 1.12 -8.63 3.89
N ILE A 97 -0.18 -8.83 3.67
CA ILE A 97 -0.97 -9.89 4.31
C ILE A 97 -0.70 -11.25 3.67
N SER A 98 -0.57 -11.29 2.34
CA SER A 98 -0.49 -12.53 1.58
C SER A 98 0.85 -13.26 1.75
N PHE A 99 1.99 -12.56 1.65
CA PHE A 99 3.29 -13.23 1.69
C PHE A 99 4.42 -12.47 2.40
N ILE A 100 4.42 -11.13 2.38
CA ILE A 100 5.55 -10.37 2.94
C ILE A 100 5.66 -10.62 4.44
N SER A 101 4.55 -10.60 5.20
CA SER A 101 4.57 -10.89 6.63
C SER A 101 5.13 -12.28 6.94
N LEU A 102 4.78 -13.29 6.13
CA LEU A 102 5.24 -14.67 6.29
C LEU A 102 6.76 -14.78 6.15
N TYR A 103 7.38 -13.99 5.27
CA TYR A 103 8.83 -13.94 5.13
C TYR A 103 9.54 -13.29 6.32
N PHE A 104 8.89 -12.34 7.00
CA PHE A 104 9.44 -11.76 8.24
C PHE A 104 9.23 -12.67 9.44
N TYR A 105 8.17 -13.48 9.43
CA TYR A 105 7.83 -14.37 10.54
C TYR A 105 8.47 -15.74 10.39
N GLU A 106 8.91 -16.10 9.19
CA GLU A 106 9.42 -17.43 8.82
C GLU A 106 8.40 -18.55 9.16
N MET A 107 7.11 -18.20 9.18
CA MET A 107 6.00 -19.08 9.54
C MET A 107 4.87 -18.93 8.51
N PRO A 108 4.50 -20.00 7.79
CA PRO A 108 3.54 -19.91 6.67
C PRO A 108 2.10 -19.66 7.11
N THR A 109 1.76 -19.93 8.38
CA THR A 109 0.39 -19.78 8.91
C THR A 109 0.14 -18.42 9.55
N HIS A 110 1.17 -17.57 9.69
CA HIS A 110 1.06 -16.31 10.40
C HIS A 110 0.93 -15.14 9.41
N HIS A 111 -0.30 -14.68 9.16
CA HIS A 111 -0.60 -13.62 8.17
C HIS A 111 -0.82 -12.22 8.78
N CYS A 112 -0.78 -12.08 10.11
CA CYS A 112 -1.12 -10.83 10.79
C CYS A 112 -0.19 -9.70 10.33
N PRO A 113 -0.67 -8.61 9.70
CA PRO A 113 0.19 -7.54 9.20
C PRO A 113 0.73 -6.63 10.32
N PHE A 114 0.04 -6.60 11.47
CA PHE A 114 0.38 -5.72 12.60
C PHE A 114 1.50 -6.26 13.48
N CYS A 115 1.77 -7.56 13.46
CA CYS A 115 2.89 -8.12 14.24
C CYS A 115 4.25 -7.58 13.73
N LEU A 116 4.37 -7.14 12.48
CA LEU A 116 5.56 -6.44 11.96
C LEU A 116 5.93 -5.18 12.78
N LEU A 117 4.96 -4.57 13.48
CA LEU A 117 5.18 -3.40 14.34
C LEU A 117 5.70 -3.77 15.73
N GLN A 118 5.79 -5.05 16.06
CA GLN A 118 6.19 -5.49 17.39
C GLN A 118 7.72 -5.56 17.53
N LYS A 119 8.20 -5.59 18.77
CA LYS A 119 9.63 -5.60 19.10
C LYS A 119 10.33 -6.87 18.60
N GLU A 120 9.60 -7.96 18.60
CA GLU A 120 10.05 -9.30 18.21
C GLU A 120 10.55 -9.32 16.74
N TYR A 121 10.00 -8.44 15.90
CA TYR A 121 10.42 -8.25 14.51
C TYR A 121 11.18 -6.94 14.30
N HIS A 122 11.87 -6.47 15.35
CA HIS A 122 12.72 -5.29 15.34
C HIS A 122 12.03 -4.01 14.84
N TYR A 123 10.71 -3.90 15.03
CA TYR A 123 9.93 -2.74 14.60
C TYR A 123 10.01 -2.47 13.08
N ILE A 124 10.29 -3.49 12.26
CA ILE A 124 10.45 -3.35 10.80
C ILE A 124 9.18 -2.84 10.09
N GLY A 125 8.02 -3.05 10.69
CA GLY A 125 6.75 -2.54 10.18
C GLY A 125 6.73 -1.02 10.08
N TYR A 126 7.41 -0.28 10.97
CA TYR A 126 7.41 1.19 10.93
C TYR A 126 8.03 1.77 9.65
N PRO A 127 9.29 1.45 9.27
CA PRO A 127 9.86 1.92 8.01
C PRO A 127 9.12 1.36 6.79
N LEU A 128 8.58 0.15 6.88
CA LEU A 128 7.80 -0.48 5.80
C LEU A 128 6.50 0.28 5.52
N TYR A 129 5.69 0.56 6.53
CA TYR A 129 4.45 1.33 6.37
C TYR A 129 4.74 2.79 6.05
N LEU A 130 5.73 3.42 6.70
CA LEU A 130 6.08 4.81 6.44
C LEU A 130 6.47 5.03 4.98
N SER A 131 7.32 4.15 4.43
CA SER A 131 7.70 4.20 3.02
C SER A 131 6.52 3.97 2.08
N LEU A 132 5.65 2.99 2.37
CA LEU A 132 4.46 2.69 1.56
C LEU A 132 3.44 3.83 1.55
N PHE A 133 3.08 4.38 2.73
CA PHE A 133 2.12 5.48 2.83
C PHE A 133 2.67 6.76 2.22
N THR A 134 3.94 7.07 2.46
CA THR A 134 4.60 8.21 1.79
C THR A 134 4.54 8.04 0.28
N ALA A 135 4.80 6.83 -0.22
CA ALA A 135 4.81 6.55 -1.64
C ALA A 135 3.43 6.71 -2.30
N GLY A 136 2.40 6.12 -1.69
CA GLY A 136 1.02 6.17 -2.18
C GLY A 136 0.42 7.57 -2.12
N ILE A 137 0.56 8.26 -0.97
CA ILE A 137 0.00 9.62 -0.79
C ILE A 137 0.63 10.60 -1.78
N THR A 138 1.96 10.58 -1.89
CA THR A 138 2.66 11.51 -2.80
C THR A 138 2.40 11.17 -4.28
N GLY A 139 2.33 9.88 -4.63
CA GLY A 139 2.06 9.46 -6.02
C GLY A 139 0.62 9.72 -6.48
N ILE A 140 -0.38 9.46 -5.63
CA ILE A 140 -1.78 9.85 -5.90
C ILE A 140 -1.90 11.38 -5.96
N GLY A 141 -1.18 12.09 -5.10
CA GLY A 141 -1.12 13.56 -5.08
C GLY A 141 -0.72 14.18 -6.42
N VAL A 142 0.14 13.52 -7.20
CA VAL A 142 0.51 13.99 -8.55
C VAL A 142 -0.70 14.10 -9.48
N GLY A 143 -1.62 13.13 -9.43
CA GLY A 143 -2.84 13.13 -10.25
C GLY A 143 -3.88 14.13 -9.76
N VAL A 144 -3.99 14.33 -8.44
CA VAL A 144 -4.84 15.38 -7.86
C VAL A 144 -4.38 16.76 -8.35
N LEU A 145 -3.07 17.02 -8.35
CA LEU A 145 -2.51 18.27 -8.86
C LEU A 145 -2.71 18.46 -10.37
N GLU A 146 -2.71 17.38 -11.16
CA GLU A 146 -2.94 17.48 -12.60
C GLU A 146 -4.37 17.96 -12.91
N ARG A 147 -5.36 17.59 -12.09
CA ARG A 147 -6.77 18.01 -12.27
C ARG A 147 -7.00 19.50 -12.08
N VAL A 148 -6.15 20.18 -11.31
CA VAL A 148 -6.29 21.62 -10.96
C VAL A 148 -5.33 22.53 -11.74
N LYS A 149 -4.62 21.98 -12.73
CA LYS A 149 -3.56 22.67 -13.50
C LYS A 149 -4.02 23.78 -14.43
N GLY A 150 -5.33 23.93 -14.65
CA GLY A 150 -5.90 24.91 -15.59
C GLY A 150 -5.87 26.37 -15.13
N ALA A 151 -5.57 26.67 -13.86
CA ALA A 151 -5.55 28.04 -13.34
C ALA A 151 -4.24 28.77 -13.69
N ALA A 152 -4.35 29.97 -14.28
CA ALA A 152 -3.20 30.76 -14.74
C ALA A 152 -2.15 31.05 -13.63
N SER A 153 -2.60 31.25 -12.38
CA SER A 153 -1.75 31.49 -11.21
C SER A 153 -0.91 30.29 -10.77
N LEU A 154 -1.22 29.07 -11.24
CA LEU A 154 -0.63 27.82 -10.78
C LEU A 154 0.28 27.14 -11.82
N THR A 155 0.40 27.74 -13.01
CA THR A 155 1.10 27.18 -14.18
C THR A 155 2.59 26.91 -13.96
N SER A 156 3.26 27.70 -13.10
CA SER A 156 4.68 27.51 -12.77
C SER A 156 4.92 26.62 -11.53
N VAL A 157 4.00 26.64 -10.57
CA VAL A 157 4.15 25.96 -9.27
C VAL A 157 3.79 24.47 -9.35
N ILE A 158 2.68 24.14 -10.03
CA ILE A 158 2.19 22.75 -10.09
C ILE A 158 3.23 21.78 -10.67
N PRO A 159 3.90 22.07 -11.81
CA PRO A 159 4.88 21.13 -12.37
C PRO A 159 6.07 20.86 -11.44
N GLN A 160 6.54 21.88 -10.70
CA GLN A 160 7.65 21.72 -9.76
C GLN A 160 7.23 20.85 -8.56
N THR A 161 6.06 21.10 -8.00
CA THR A 161 5.50 20.32 -6.89
C THR A 161 5.23 18.88 -7.31
N GLN A 162 4.65 18.65 -8.50
CA GLN A 162 4.42 17.30 -9.03
C GLN A 162 5.73 16.51 -9.18
N LYS A 163 6.81 17.14 -9.65
CA LYS A 163 8.12 16.47 -9.76
C LYS A 163 8.69 16.07 -8.39
N LYS A 164 8.56 16.94 -7.39
CA LYS A 164 8.96 16.62 -6.00
C LYS A 164 8.14 15.47 -5.44
N LEU A 165 6.81 15.51 -5.58
CA LEU A 165 5.92 14.44 -5.15
C LEU A 165 6.23 13.11 -5.85
N CYS A 166 6.48 13.14 -7.16
CA CYS A 166 6.88 11.95 -7.91
C CYS A 166 8.20 11.38 -7.38
N LEU A 167 9.20 12.23 -7.10
CA LEU A 167 10.48 11.79 -6.55
C LEU A 167 10.30 11.09 -5.19
N PHE A 168 9.56 11.71 -4.26
CA PHE A 168 9.24 11.09 -2.96
C PHE A 168 8.49 9.77 -3.13
N SER A 169 7.59 9.69 -4.11
CA SER A 169 6.83 8.48 -4.39
C SER A 169 7.71 7.34 -4.89
N ILE A 170 8.58 7.61 -5.87
CA ILE A 170 9.52 6.62 -6.42
C ILE A 170 10.49 6.14 -5.34
N ILE A 171 11.06 7.07 -4.56
CA ILE A 171 11.99 6.72 -3.46
C ILE A 171 11.26 5.87 -2.42
N GLY A 172 10.04 6.24 -2.04
CA GLY A 172 9.23 5.48 -1.09
C GLY A 172 8.95 4.05 -1.57
N TYR A 173 8.50 3.86 -2.82
CA TYR A 173 8.28 2.52 -3.37
C TYR A 173 9.56 1.71 -3.53
N ALA A 174 10.68 2.36 -3.88
CA ALA A 174 11.97 1.68 -3.98
C ALA A 174 12.44 1.19 -2.60
N ILE A 175 12.36 2.04 -1.56
CA ILE A 175 12.67 1.65 -0.18
C ILE A 175 11.75 0.53 0.28
N PHE A 176 10.45 0.66 0.04
CA PHE A 176 9.47 -0.38 0.37
C PHE A 176 9.85 -1.73 -0.29
N ALA A 177 10.09 -1.73 -1.59
CA ALA A 177 10.47 -2.94 -2.32
C ALA A 177 11.79 -3.55 -1.83
N LEU A 178 12.77 -2.71 -1.43
CA LEU A 178 14.03 -3.19 -0.86
C LEU A 178 13.82 -3.86 0.50
N ILE A 179 13.06 -3.22 1.40
CA ILE A 179 12.75 -3.78 2.73
C ILE A 179 12.02 -5.11 2.59
N THR A 180 11.03 -5.19 1.69
CA THR A 180 10.25 -6.42 1.49
C THR A 180 11.05 -7.53 0.81
N SER A 181 11.97 -7.19 -0.09
CA SER A 181 12.84 -8.17 -0.76
C SER A 181 13.94 -8.72 0.16
N PHE A 182 14.33 -7.98 1.19
CA PHE A 182 15.43 -8.37 2.09
C PHE A 182 15.26 -9.77 2.69
N PRO A 183 14.18 -10.11 3.43
CA PRO A 183 14.02 -11.45 3.98
C PRO A 183 13.86 -12.52 2.89
N MET A 184 13.34 -12.19 1.70
CA MET A 184 13.14 -13.16 0.62
C MET A 184 14.46 -13.64 -0.01
N ILE A 185 15.48 -12.79 0.03
CA ILE A 185 16.81 -13.06 -0.55
C ILE A 185 17.74 -13.68 0.50
N PHE A 186 17.67 -13.19 1.75
CA PHE A 186 18.62 -13.55 2.81
C PHE A 186 18.11 -14.61 3.80
N SER A 187 16.80 -14.86 3.90
CA SER A 187 16.27 -15.96 4.71
C SER A 187 16.30 -17.28 3.94
N ASP A 188 16.56 -18.37 4.66
CA ASP A 188 16.46 -19.74 4.15
C ASP A 188 14.99 -20.18 3.96
N PHE A 189 14.03 -19.39 4.49
CA PHE A 189 12.61 -19.68 4.37
C PHE A 189 12.13 -19.62 2.90
N ARG A 190 11.60 -20.74 2.41
CA ARG A 190 10.93 -20.84 1.11
C ARG A 190 9.45 -21.08 1.32
N LEU A 191 8.64 -20.08 0.97
CA LEU A 191 7.18 -20.18 1.00
C LEU A 191 6.63 -21.14 -0.09
N GLU A 192 7.44 -21.46 -1.09
CA GLU A 192 7.11 -22.37 -2.19
C GLU A 192 7.86 -23.69 -1.97
N GLY A 193 7.13 -24.79 -1.71
CA GLY A 193 7.76 -26.09 -1.44
C GLY A 193 6.97 -27.12 -0.62
N TYR A 194 5.67 -26.90 -0.37
CA TYR A 194 4.74 -27.94 0.09
C TYR A 194 3.93 -28.47 -1.09
#